data_AF-A0A533W662-F1
#
_entry.id   AF-A0A533W662-F1
#
_cell.length_a   1.000
_cell.length_b   1.000
_cell.length_c   1.000
_cell.angle_alpha   90.00
_cell.angle_beta   90.00
_cell.angle_gamma   90.00
#
_symmetry.space_group_name_H-M   'P 1'
#
loop_
_entity.id
_entity.type
_entity.pdbx_description
1 polymer ?
#
loop_
_entity_poly.entity_id
_entity_poly.type
_entity_poly.pdbx_seq_one_letter_code
_entity_poly.pdbx_strand_id
1 'polypeptide(L)'
;MTIKERFQVRVLLGFFRIAGDWFVNRGDSIFVLFIYILLTILFTWPLAANFTNFANGSVQDVYHELWYLNLDYHLPYGPFFALYTNSILYPYGVPLYFQVFSPLHAIIGAPIYYLFGLVPAYNFLYMFTFFVSAFTMYLLTWYLTGNRYAAFFAGLVFGFAPVHTGQGIAHLNIMASELLPLFALFFIKMARERRDRNALYAGILIALNAMLDLHFLLLSGMIVAAFLLYSVFAQKSAILNKTYLVRFFVMILGAGLIGFVVYYQTFYGLVFAPSPLGATAASTLAHPHRSP
;
A
#
# COMPACT_ATOMS: atom_id res chain seq x y z
N MET A 1 -8.61 22.78 28.90
CA MET A 1 -8.72 21.85 27.75
C MET A 1 -9.84 22.33 26.84
N THR A 2 -9.47 22.81 25.65
CA THR A 2 -10.38 23.52 24.73
C THR A 2 -11.26 22.55 23.94
N ILE A 3 -12.38 23.03 23.40
CA ILE A 3 -13.37 22.22 22.63
C ILE A 3 -12.73 21.52 21.42
N LYS A 4 -11.69 22.11 20.81
CA LYS A 4 -10.89 21.51 19.73
C LYS A 4 -10.10 20.27 20.18
N GLU A 5 -9.51 20.28 21.38
CA GLU A 5 -8.75 19.15 21.93
C GLU A 5 -9.68 17.97 22.26
N ARG A 6 -10.89 18.25 22.78
CA ARG A 6 -11.91 17.20 23.01
C ARG A 6 -12.43 16.57 21.72
N PHE A 7 -12.42 17.29 20.60
CA PHE A 7 -12.84 16.76 19.30
C PHE A 7 -11.77 15.86 18.69
N GLN A 8 -10.49 16.26 18.71
CA GLN A 8 -9.41 15.42 18.19
C GLN A 8 -9.21 14.14 18.99
N VAL A 9 -9.29 14.21 20.33
CA VAL A 9 -9.24 13.02 21.19
C VAL A 9 -10.46 12.11 20.96
N ARG A 10 -11.65 12.66 20.67
CA ARG A 10 -12.85 11.86 20.33
C ARG A 10 -12.83 11.25 18.92
N VAL A 11 -12.14 11.85 17.96
CA VAL A 11 -11.97 11.30 16.60
C VAL A 11 -10.93 10.17 16.62
N LEU A 12 -9.79 10.37 17.30
CA LEU A 12 -8.80 9.31 17.55
C LEU A 12 -9.43 8.15 18.35
N LEU A 13 -10.09 8.43 19.47
CA LEU A 13 -10.79 7.40 20.23
C LEU A 13 -12.00 6.82 19.46
N GLY A 14 -12.62 7.54 18.54
CA GLY A 14 -13.74 7.07 17.72
C GLY A 14 -13.32 6.01 16.72
N PHE A 15 -12.14 6.15 16.10
CA PHE A 15 -11.53 5.11 15.27
C PHE A 15 -11.24 3.84 16.09
N PHE A 16 -10.76 4.00 17.33
CA PHE A 16 -10.49 2.88 18.25
C PHE A 16 -11.74 2.32 19.00
N ARG A 17 -12.85 3.07 19.08
CA ARG A 17 -14.09 2.64 19.77
C ARG A 17 -15.02 1.82 18.87
N ILE A 18 -14.85 1.90 17.54
CA ILE A 18 -15.49 0.97 16.58
C ILE A 18 -14.92 -0.46 16.71
N ALA A 19 -13.76 -0.63 17.34
CA ALA A 19 -13.11 -1.90 17.65
C ALA A 19 -13.44 -2.42 19.07
N GLY A 20 -14.72 -2.36 19.48
CA GLY A 20 -15.19 -2.70 20.83
C GLY A 20 -14.94 -4.16 21.25
N ASP A 21 -15.31 -5.11 20.40
CA ASP A 21 -15.25 -6.55 20.70
C ASP A 21 -14.46 -7.35 19.64
N TRP A 22 -13.58 -6.69 18.88
CA TRP A 22 -13.22 -7.12 17.51
C TRP A 22 -11.82 -7.69 17.31
N PHE A 23 -11.03 -7.82 18.38
CA PHE A 23 -9.64 -8.24 18.32
C PHE A 23 -9.25 -9.00 19.59
N VAL A 24 -8.07 -9.64 19.55
CA VAL A 24 -7.28 -10.01 20.72
C VAL A 24 -7.43 -8.88 21.76
N ASN A 25 -7.44 -9.21 23.05
CA ASN A 25 -7.50 -8.21 24.10
C ASN A 25 -6.60 -7.00 23.73
N ARG A 26 -7.15 -5.78 23.80
CA ARG A 26 -6.48 -4.58 23.26
C ARG A 26 -5.06 -4.42 23.80
N GLY A 27 -4.85 -4.78 25.06
CA GLY A 27 -3.52 -4.81 25.68
C GLY A 27 -2.55 -5.75 24.96
N ASP A 28 -3.00 -6.95 24.61
CA ASP A 28 -2.18 -7.95 23.92
C ASP A 28 -1.81 -7.49 22.50
N SER A 29 -2.74 -6.88 21.77
CA SER A 29 -2.46 -6.37 20.41
C SER A 29 -1.41 -5.26 20.43
N ILE A 30 -1.53 -4.32 21.37
CA ILE A 30 -0.55 -3.23 21.54
C ILE A 30 0.81 -3.80 21.94
N PHE A 31 0.82 -4.78 22.85
CA PHE A 31 2.03 -5.45 23.29
C PHE A 31 2.75 -6.17 22.14
N VAL A 32 2.01 -6.91 21.31
CA VAL A 32 2.56 -7.60 20.13
C VAL A 32 3.09 -6.60 19.10
N LEU A 33 2.37 -5.51 18.83
CA LEU A 33 2.85 -4.44 17.95
C LEU A 33 4.16 -3.84 18.46
N PHE A 34 4.25 -3.57 19.76
CA PHE A 34 5.48 -3.06 20.37
C PHE A 34 6.65 -4.03 20.22
N ILE A 35 6.41 -5.34 20.39
CA ILE A 35 7.43 -6.37 20.12
C ILE A 35 7.88 -6.33 18.67
N TYR A 36 6.96 -6.23 17.69
CA TYR A 36 7.36 -6.14 16.28
C TYR A 36 8.15 -4.88 15.95
N ILE A 37 7.85 -3.75 16.59
CA ILE A 37 8.64 -2.52 16.47
C ILE A 37 10.07 -2.75 17.02
N LEU A 38 10.20 -3.33 18.21
CA LEU A 38 11.50 -3.64 18.80
C LEU A 38 12.30 -4.61 17.93
N LEU A 39 11.66 -5.67 17.44
CA LEU A 39 12.30 -6.63 16.54
C LEU A 39 12.72 -5.97 15.23
N THR A 40 11.93 -5.05 14.69
CA THR A 40 12.31 -4.28 13.50
C THR A 40 13.53 -3.40 13.77
N ILE A 41 13.58 -2.70 14.91
CA ILE A 41 14.74 -1.89 15.31
C ILE A 41 16.00 -2.76 15.40
N LEU A 42 15.90 -3.92 16.05
CA LEU A 42 17.02 -4.85 16.20
C LEU A 42 17.43 -5.46 14.85
N PHE A 43 16.47 -5.87 14.04
CA PHE A 43 16.68 -6.52 12.76
C PHE A 43 17.31 -5.57 11.73
N THR A 44 16.93 -4.30 11.78
CA THR A 44 17.45 -3.28 10.87
C THR A 44 18.71 -2.61 11.39
N TRP A 45 19.30 -3.06 12.51
CA TRP A 45 20.57 -2.51 12.98
C TRP A 45 21.69 -2.70 11.93
N PRO A 46 22.51 -1.67 11.61
CA PRO A 46 22.66 -0.37 12.27
C PRO A 46 21.85 0.78 11.66
N LEU A 47 20.89 0.54 10.75
CA LEU A 47 20.02 1.57 10.18
C LEU A 47 19.31 2.37 11.27
N ALA A 48 18.73 1.68 12.25
CA ALA A 48 18.04 2.33 13.37
C ALA A 48 18.97 3.24 14.20
N ALA A 49 20.27 2.92 14.28
CA ALA A 49 21.27 3.75 14.94
C ALA A 49 21.70 4.95 14.09
N ASN A 50 21.66 4.81 12.76
CA ASN A 50 22.09 5.80 11.78
C ASN A 50 20.91 6.39 11.00
N PHE A 51 19.76 6.51 11.65
CA PHE A 51 18.47 6.80 11.04
C PHE A 51 18.42 8.09 10.21
N THR A 52 19.29 9.05 10.48
CA THR A 52 19.39 10.32 9.75
C THR A 52 20.52 10.36 8.72
N ASN A 53 21.53 9.51 8.88
CA ASN A 53 22.83 9.65 8.19
C ASN A 53 23.03 8.61 7.08
N PHE A 54 22.18 7.59 7.04
CA PHE A 54 22.32 6.45 6.14
C PHE A 54 20.94 6.01 5.65
N ALA A 55 20.76 5.88 4.33
CA ALA A 55 19.59 5.24 3.74
C ALA A 55 19.96 3.80 3.35
N ASN A 56 19.16 2.82 3.78
CA ASN A 56 19.42 1.42 3.48
C ASN A 56 19.09 1.07 2.01
N GLY A 57 20.02 0.41 1.32
CA GLY A 57 19.82 -0.27 0.04
C GLY A 57 20.96 -0.11 -0.99
N SER A 58 20.71 -0.51 -2.24
CA SER A 58 21.64 -0.51 -3.37
C SER A 58 21.86 0.92 -3.87
N VAL A 59 23.05 1.16 -4.43
CA VAL A 59 23.51 2.50 -4.84
C VAL A 59 22.76 3.06 -6.06
N GLN A 60 21.82 2.32 -6.67
CA GLN A 60 21.12 2.80 -7.88
C GLN A 60 19.64 3.02 -7.59
N ASP A 61 18.94 1.99 -7.12
CA ASP A 61 17.48 2.04 -6.95
C ASP A 61 17.06 2.88 -5.74
N VAL A 62 17.89 2.95 -4.68
CA VAL A 62 17.59 3.80 -3.50
C VAL A 62 17.57 5.28 -3.86
N TYR A 63 18.43 5.74 -4.76
CA TYR A 63 18.42 7.14 -5.20
C TYR A 63 17.19 7.45 -6.05
N HIS A 64 16.72 6.48 -6.82
CA HIS A 64 15.47 6.58 -7.54
C HIS A 64 14.31 6.72 -6.55
N GLU A 65 14.19 5.83 -5.56
CA GLU A 65 13.17 5.92 -4.51
C GLU A 65 13.22 7.24 -3.71
N LEU A 66 14.40 7.69 -3.30
CA LEU A 66 14.57 8.98 -2.61
C LEU A 66 14.16 10.15 -3.51
N TRP A 67 14.52 10.12 -4.80
CA TRP A 67 14.14 11.15 -5.76
C TRP A 67 12.61 11.20 -5.96
N TYR A 68 11.95 10.04 -6.08
CA TYR A 68 10.49 9.97 -6.19
C TYR A 68 9.79 10.46 -4.94
N LEU A 69 10.22 9.97 -3.77
CA LEU A 69 9.64 10.40 -2.51
C LEU A 69 9.79 11.91 -2.32
N ASN A 70 10.94 12.48 -2.73
CA ASN A 70 11.13 13.92 -2.73
C ASN A 70 10.23 14.64 -3.73
N LEU A 71 10.07 14.12 -4.95
CA LEU A 71 9.17 14.66 -5.96
C LEU A 71 7.74 14.74 -5.41
N ASP A 72 7.24 13.66 -4.80
CA ASP A 72 5.90 13.55 -4.23
C ASP A 72 5.61 14.64 -3.19
N TYR A 73 6.60 15.02 -2.37
CA TYR A 73 6.45 16.10 -1.39
C TYR A 73 6.44 17.50 -1.99
N HIS A 74 6.95 17.67 -3.21
CA HIS A 74 7.02 18.97 -3.89
C HIS A 74 5.96 19.16 -4.98
N LEU A 75 5.19 18.12 -5.30
CA LEU A 75 4.10 18.24 -6.26
C LEU A 75 2.96 19.09 -5.68
N PRO A 76 2.46 20.10 -6.44
CA PRO A 76 1.44 21.03 -5.95
C PRO A 76 0.10 20.37 -5.65
N TYR A 77 -0.15 19.19 -6.25
CA TYR A 77 -1.37 18.41 -6.06
C TYR A 77 -1.11 17.08 -5.33
N GLY A 78 0.07 16.93 -4.71
CA GLY A 78 0.50 15.71 -4.03
C GLY A 78 0.89 14.57 -4.98
N PRO A 79 1.08 13.35 -4.45
CA PRO A 79 1.71 12.22 -5.14
C PRO A 79 0.86 11.57 -6.25
N PHE A 80 -0.30 12.15 -6.58
CA PHE A 80 -1.30 11.53 -7.47
C PHE A 80 -1.21 12.00 -8.93
N PHE A 81 -0.50 13.10 -9.19
CA PHE A 81 -0.55 13.80 -10.48
C PHE A 81 0.84 14.08 -11.06
N ALA A 82 1.74 13.10 -10.97
CA ALA A 82 3.08 13.17 -11.54
C ALA A 82 3.07 12.65 -12.98
N LEU A 83 2.73 13.51 -13.95
CA LEU A 83 2.61 13.07 -15.36
C LEU A 83 3.95 13.08 -16.12
N TYR A 84 4.87 13.97 -15.75
CA TYR A 84 6.07 14.23 -16.55
C TYR A 84 7.18 14.88 -15.70
N THR A 85 8.44 14.63 -16.07
CA THR A 85 9.61 15.30 -15.48
C THR A 85 10.65 15.67 -16.53
N ASN A 86 11.33 16.79 -16.31
CA ASN A 86 12.53 17.19 -17.06
C ASN A 86 13.84 16.85 -16.34
N SER A 87 13.76 16.40 -15.08
CA SER A 87 14.94 16.07 -14.29
C SER A 87 15.61 14.77 -14.73
N ILE A 88 14.86 13.90 -15.42
CA ILE A 88 15.37 12.67 -16.04
C ILE A 88 15.42 12.90 -17.55
N LEU A 89 16.52 12.54 -18.20
CA LEU A 89 16.75 12.67 -19.64
C LEU A 89 16.72 14.13 -20.16
N TYR A 90 17.32 15.07 -19.42
CA TYR A 90 17.45 16.47 -19.85
C TYR A 90 18.17 16.59 -21.22
N PRO A 91 17.73 17.47 -22.15
CA PRO A 91 16.61 18.41 -22.05
C PRO A 91 15.25 17.85 -22.52
N TYR A 92 15.19 16.56 -22.86
CA TYR A 92 14.02 15.95 -23.50
C TYR A 92 12.93 15.52 -22.52
N GLY A 93 13.29 15.25 -21.26
CA GLY A 93 12.38 14.79 -20.23
C GLY A 93 11.80 13.40 -20.48
N VAL A 94 11.00 12.90 -19.53
CA VAL A 94 10.29 11.62 -19.65
C VAL A 94 8.89 11.69 -19.04
N PRO A 95 7.90 11.02 -19.66
CA PRO A 95 6.62 10.79 -19.02
C PRO A 95 6.77 9.84 -17.84
N LEU A 96 5.97 10.08 -16.80
CA LEU A 96 5.97 9.29 -15.59
C LEU A 96 4.75 8.34 -15.49
N TYR A 97 3.90 8.25 -16.51
CA TYR A 97 2.61 7.52 -16.47
C TYR A 97 2.68 6.08 -15.95
N PHE A 98 3.80 5.39 -16.24
CA PHE A 98 4.04 3.98 -15.90
C PHE A 98 5.16 3.80 -14.90
N GLN A 99 5.63 4.90 -14.28
CA GLN A 99 6.62 4.80 -13.23
C GLN A 99 5.99 4.20 -11.98
N VAL A 100 6.82 3.53 -11.21
CA VAL A 100 6.38 2.85 -10.01
C VAL A 100 6.28 3.88 -8.90
N PHE A 101 5.05 4.15 -8.45
CA PHE A 101 4.75 5.12 -7.41
C PHE A 101 4.12 4.41 -6.22
N SER A 102 4.45 4.89 -5.01
CA SER A 102 3.74 4.56 -3.78
C SER A 102 3.14 5.82 -3.13
N PRO A 103 2.05 6.40 -3.69
CA PRO A 103 1.41 7.58 -3.12
C PRO A 103 1.01 7.43 -1.65
N LEU A 104 0.67 6.22 -1.21
CA LEU A 104 0.34 5.98 0.19
C LEU A 104 1.57 6.10 1.10
N HIS A 105 2.73 5.62 0.67
CA HIS A 105 3.97 5.82 1.43
C HIS A 105 4.37 7.28 1.52
N ALA A 106 4.21 8.07 0.45
CA ALA A 106 4.42 9.51 0.53
C ALA A 106 3.50 10.16 1.60
N ILE A 107 2.22 9.80 1.65
CA ILE A 107 1.30 10.33 2.68
C ILE A 107 1.73 9.90 4.09
N ILE A 108 2.10 8.64 4.28
CA ILE A 108 2.53 8.09 5.58
C ILE A 108 3.84 8.72 6.05
N GLY A 109 4.78 8.95 5.12
CA GLY A 109 6.10 9.51 5.37
C GLY A 109 6.10 11.03 5.56
N ALA A 110 5.10 11.74 5.06
CA ALA A 110 5.02 13.20 5.08
C ALA A 110 5.29 13.83 6.46
N PRO A 111 4.70 13.37 7.58
CA PRO A 111 4.99 13.95 8.89
C PRO A 111 6.47 13.83 9.27
N ILE A 112 7.10 12.70 8.95
CA ILE A 112 8.52 12.47 9.23
C ILE A 112 9.39 13.32 8.31
N TYR A 113 9.00 13.44 7.05
CA TYR A 113 9.68 14.30 6.07
C TYR A 113 9.72 15.76 6.51
N TYR A 114 8.58 16.34 6.88
CA TYR A 114 8.52 17.75 7.27
C TYR A 114 9.19 18.06 8.61
N LEU A 115 9.38 17.05 9.47
CA LEU A 115 10.02 17.21 10.77
C LEU A 115 11.53 16.92 10.74
N PHE A 116 11.96 15.94 9.95
CA PHE A 116 13.31 15.37 10.02
C PHE A 116 14.02 15.26 8.66
N GLY A 117 13.31 15.49 7.55
CA GLY A 117 13.84 15.44 6.20
C GLY A 117 13.66 14.10 5.50
N LEU A 118 14.20 14.01 4.29
CA LEU A 118 13.98 12.92 3.34
C LEU A 118 14.51 11.56 3.83
N VAL A 119 15.75 11.51 4.31
CA VAL A 119 16.39 10.26 4.73
C VAL A 119 15.65 9.62 5.92
N PRO A 120 15.31 10.36 6.99
CA PRO A 120 14.46 9.84 8.06
C PRO A 120 13.08 9.36 7.59
N ALA A 121 12.45 10.05 6.64
CA ALA A 121 11.15 9.64 6.10
C ALA A 121 11.25 8.31 5.36
N TYR A 122 12.27 8.15 4.50
CA TYR A 122 12.53 6.89 3.82
C TYR A 122 12.82 5.75 4.80
N ASN A 123 13.71 5.98 5.79
CA ASN A 123 14.04 4.97 6.78
C ASN A 123 12.85 4.58 7.67
N PHE A 124 12.01 5.55 8.00
CA PHE A 124 10.75 5.29 8.70
C PHE A 124 9.86 4.36 7.88
N LEU A 125 9.65 4.67 6.60
CA LEU A 125 8.82 3.86 5.70
C LEU A 125 9.39 2.46 5.53
N TYR A 126 10.72 2.36 5.36
CA TYR A 126 11.42 1.08 5.30
C TYR A 126 11.09 0.21 6.52
N MET A 127 11.26 0.74 7.74
CA MET A 127 10.93 0.04 8.98
C MET A 127 9.43 -0.21 9.14
N PHE A 128 8.59 0.72 8.70
CA PHE A 128 7.14 0.64 8.72
C PHE A 128 6.63 -0.59 7.98
N THR A 129 7.19 -0.89 6.81
CA THR A 129 6.79 -2.09 6.06
C THR A 129 6.98 -3.37 6.88
N PHE A 130 8.04 -3.51 7.68
CA PHE A 130 8.29 -4.70 8.51
C PHE A 130 7.24 -4.87 9.61
N PHE A 131 7.17 -3.91 10.55
CA PHE A 131 6.35 -4.12 11.74
C PHE A 131 4.86 -4.08 11.43
N VAL A 132 4.42 -3.32 10.41
CA VAL A 132 3.01 -3.30 10.01
C VAL A 132 2.64 -4.58 9.27
N SER A 133 3.48 -5.08 8.36
CA SER A 133 3.25 -6.39 7.71
C SER A 133 3.17 -7.52 8.72
N ALA A 134 4.09 -7.56 9.69
CA ALA A 134 4.06 -8.54 10.75
C ALA A 134 2.77 -8.44 11.59
N PHE A 135 2.37 -7.21 11.94
CA PHE A 135 1.19 -6.98 12.76
C PHE A 135 -0.12 -7.30 12.03
N THR A 136 -0.28 -6.92 10.77
CA THR A 136 -1.51 -7.22 10.04
C THR A 136 -1.67 -8.71 9.77
N MET A 137 -0.56 -9.43 9.53
CA MET A 137 -0.58 -10.89 9.46
C MET A 137 -0.93 -11.52 10.81
N TYR A 138 -0.38 -11.01 11.92
CA TYR A 138 -0.79 -11.44 13.26
C TYR A 138 -2.30 -11.33 13.46
N LEU A 139 -2.91 -10.20 13.07
CA LEU A 139 -4.36 -10.00 13.19
C LEU A 139 -5.15 -11.01 12.34
N LEU A 140 -4.72 -11.25 11.10
CA LEU A 140 -5.33 -12.23 10.21
C LEU A 140 -5.25 -13.64 10.78
N THR A 141 -4.05 -14.09 11.18
CA THR A 141 -3.85 -15.44 11.70
C THR A 141 -4.56 -15.65 13.02
N TRP A 142 -4.59 -14.65 13.90
CA TRP A 142 -5.37 -14.74 15.13
C TRP A 142 -6.85 -14.91 14.84
N TYR A 143 -7.41 -14.15 13.89
CA TYR A 143 -8.81 -14.29 13.49
C TYR A 143 -9.12 -15.70 12.93
N LEU A 144 -8.19 -16.31 12.21
CA LEU A 144 -8.38 -17.63 11.62
C LEU A 144 -8.20 -18.78 12.61
N THR A 145 -7.31 -18.64 13.60
CA THR A 145 -6.87 -19.76 14.45
C THR A 145 -7.27 -19.64 15.91
N GLY A 146 -7.54 -18.42 16.39
CA GLY A 146 -7.69 -18.13 17.82
C GLY A 146 -6.41 -18.33 18.66
N ASN A 147 -5.29 -18.74 18.05
CA ASN A 147 -4.06 -19.09 18.75
C ASN A 147 -3.04 -17.94 18.66
N ARG A 148 -2.75 -17.32 19.81
CA ARG A 148 -1.83 -16.17 19.92
C ARG A 148 -0.40 -16.49 19.49
N TYR A 149 0.09 -17.69 19.73
CA TYR A 149 1.47 -18.08 19.38
C TYR A 149 1.58 -18.32 17.88
N ALA A 150 0.63 -19.07 17.31
CA ALA A 150 0.58 -19.28 15.86
C ALA A 150 0.47 -17.95 15.12
N ALA A 151 -0.36 -17.03 15.62
CA ALA A 151 -0.48 -15.68 15.07
C ALA A 151 0.81 -14.88 15.18
N PHE A 152 1.47 -14.92 16.34
CA PHE A 152 2.71 -14.18 16.56
C PHE A 152 3.82 -14.64 15.59
N PHE A 153 4.01 -15.95 15.46
CA PHE A 153 5.00 -16.51 14.56
C PHE A 153 4.63 -16.34 13.08
N ALA A 154 3.35 -16.41 12.72
CA ALA A 154 2.92 -16.10 11.34
C ALA A 154 3.24 -14.65 10.97
N GLY A 155 3.03 -13.70 11.89
CA GLY A 155 3.43 -12.31 11.72
C GLY A 155 4.94 -12.16 11.54
N LEU A 156 5.75 -12.82 12.36
CA LEU A 156 7.21 -12.82 12.21
C LEU A 156 7.66 -13.35 10.86
N VAL A 157 7.16 -14.52 10.46
CA VAL A 157 7.54 -15.15 9.20
C VAL A 157 7.15 -14.28 8.01
N PHE A 158 5.98 -13.65 8.05
CA PHE A 158 5.51 -12.80 6.96
C PHE A 158 6.29 -11.48 6.86
N GLY A 159 6.36 -10.72 7.95
CA GLY A 159 6.98 -9.39 7.94
C GLY A 159 8.51 -9.39 7.85
N PHE A 160 9.16 -10.51 8.19
CA PHE A 160 10.63 -10.65 8.11
C PHE A 160 11.06 -11.72 7.09
N ALA A 161 10.17 -12.06 6.14
CA ALA A 161 10.48 -13.04 5.11
C ALA A 161 11.70 -12.63 4.26
N PRO A 162 12.51 -13.58 3.76
CA PRO A 162 13.64 -13.27 2.88
C PRO A 162 13.29 -12.47 1.62
N VAL A 163 12.06 -12.63 1.10
CA VAL A 163 11.57 -11.82 -0.04
C VAL A 163 11.43 -10.35 0.36
N HIS A 164 10.92 -10.08 1.57
CA HIS A 164 10.76 -8.73 2.10
C HIS A 164 12.13 -8.08 2.30
N THR A 165 13.09 -8.81 2.89
CA THR A 165 14.44 -8.30 3.18
C THR A 165 15.29 -8.16 1.92
N GLY A 166 15.20 -9.10 0.99
CA GLY A 166 15.93 -9.06 -0.28
C GLY A 166 15.48 -7.92 -1.19
N GLN A 167 14.16 -7.67 -1.26
CA GLN A 167 13.63 -6.53 -2.02
C GLN A 167 13.87 -5.19 -1.31
N GLY A 168 13.98 -5.19 0.02
CA GLY A 168 14.33 -4.00 0.79
C GLY A 168 15.74 -3.46 0.56
N ILE A 169 16.53 -4.14 -0.25
CA ILE A 169 17.78 -3.57 -0.76
C ILE A 169 17.49 -2.52 -1.84
N ALA A 170 16.36 -2.52 -2.53
CA ALA A 170 16.21 -1.67 -3.72
C ALA A 170 14.82 -1.05 -3.89
N HIS A 171 13.77 -1.69 -3.39
CA HIS A 171 12.40 -1.40 -3.84
C HIS A 171 11.45 -1.27 -2.65
N LEU A 172 11.26 -0.05 -2.18
CA LEU A 172 10.35 0.23 -1.06
C LEU A 172 8.91 -0.09 -1.44
N ASN A 173 8.55 0.17 -2.70
CA ASN A 173 7.27 -0.17 -3.28
C ASN A 173 6.99 -1.69 -3.26
N ILE A 174 7.99 -2.56 -3.44
CA ILE A 174 7.80 -4.04 -3.41
C ILE A 174 7.73 -4.56 -1.98
N MET A 175 8.35 -3.87 -1.02
CA MET A 175 8.24 -4.20 0.40
C MET A 175 6.85 -3.93 0.98
N ALA A 176 6.00 -3.19 0.27
CA ALA A 176 4.77 -2.58 0.75
C ALA A 176 3.61 -3.57 1.01
N SER A 177 3.92 -4.76 1.53
CA SER A 177 2.96 -5.84 1.77
C SER A 177 2.11 -5.64 3.03
N GLU A 178 2.27 -4.51 3.74
CA GLU A 178 1.67 -4.25 5.04
C GLU A 178 0.14 -4.37 5.09
N LEU A 179 -0.55 -3.96 4.03
CA LEU A 179 -2.01 -3.94 4.00
C LEU A 179 -2.62 -5.19 3.37
N LEU A 180 -1.81 -6.07 2.79
CA LEU A 180 -2.29 -7.28 2.11
C LEU A 180 -2.94 -8.28 3.09
N PRO A 181 -2.35 -8.61 4.26
CA PRO A 181 -3.01 -9.47 5.25
C PRO A 181 -4.26 -8.83 5.86
N LEU A 182 -4.23 -7.50 6.05
CA LEU A 182 -5.37 -6.75 6.59
C LEU A 182 -6.54 -6.77 5.60
N PHE A 183 -6.26 -6.62 4.31
CA PHE A 183 -7.24 -6.81 3.24
C PHE A 183 -7.86 -8.20 3.32
N ALA A 184 -7.04 -9.26 3.34
CA ALA A 184 -7.50 -10.64 3.41
C ALA A 184 -8.40 -10.87 4.65
N LEU A 185 -8.05 -10.29 5.79
CA LEU A 185 -8.85 -10.34 7.01
C LEU A 185 -10.25 -9.76 6.79
N PHE A 186 -10.36 -8.53 6.30
CA PHE A 186 -11.67 -7.90 6.10
C PHE A 186 -12.47 -8.54 4.97
N PHE A 187 -11.81 -9.04 3.94
CA PHE A 187 -12.44 -9.82 2.87
C PHE A 187 -13.06 -11.11 3.42
N ILE A 188 -12.33 -11.88 4.23
CA ILE A 188 -12.87 -13.09 4.86
C ILE A 188 -14.01 -12.73 5.83
N LYS A 189 -13.86 -11.66 6.62
CA LYS A 189 -14.91 -11.18 7.52
C LYS A 189 -16.19 -10.76 6.79
N MET A 190 -16.09 -10.16 5.60
CA MET A 190 -17.27 -9.79 4.80
C MET A 190 -18.10 -11.02 4.40
N ALA A 191 -17.42 -12.16 4.20
CA ALA A 191 -18.03 -13.42 3.80
C ALA A 191 -18.65 -14.14 5.01
N ARG A 192 -17.96 -14.14 6.16
CA ARG A 192 -18.35 -14.91 7.35
C ARG A 192 -19.31 -14.17 8.27
N GLU A 193 -19.24 -12.84 8.33
CA GLU A 193 -19.95 -12.05 9.34
C GLU A 193 -21.10 -11.26 8.73
N ARG A 194 -22.17 -11.03 9.49
CA ARG A 194 -23.34 -10.24 9.03
C ARG A 194 -23.13 -8.72 9.09
N ARG A 195 -21.90 -8.24 8.90
CA ARG A 195 -21.54 -6.82 9.05
C ARG A 195 -21.15 -6.21 7.70
N ASP A 196 -21.98 -5.31 7.19
CA ASP A 196 -21.78 -4.73 5.86
C ASP A 196 -20.55 -3.80 5.79
N ARG A 197 -20.13 -3.24 6.93
CA ARG A 197 -18.92 -2.40 7.02
C ARG A 197 -17.64 -3.12 6.61
N ASN A 198 -17.59 -4.45 6.76
CA ASN A 198 -16.42 -5.25 6.36
C ASN A 198 -16.18 -5.16 4.84
N ALA A 199 -17.25 -5.03 4.05
CA ALA A 199 -17.13 -4.86 2.61
C ALA A 199 -16.51 -3.51 2.23
N LEU A 200 -16.90 -2.45 2.93
CA LEU A 200 -16.31 -1.13 2.76
C LEU A 200 -14.84 -1.12 3.15
N TYR A 201 -14.47 -1.73 4.29
CA TYR A 201 -13.07 -1.83 4.70
C TYR A 201 -12.23 -2.64 3.71
N ALA A 202 -12.75 -3.76 3.20
CA ALA A 202 -12.08 -4.52 2.16
C ALA A 202 -11.87 -3.69 0.88
N GLY A 203 -12.87 -2.93 0.44
CA GLY A 203 -12.77 -2.08 -0.75
C GLY A 203 -11.75 -0.96 -0.59
N ILE A 204 -11.74 -0.30 0.58
CA ILE A 204 -10.73 0.72 0.93
C ILE A 204 -9.33 0.10 0.93
N LEU A 205 -9.16 -1.09 1.51
CA LEU A 205 -7.84 -1.74 1.59
C LEU A 205 -7.33 -2.20 0.23
N ILE A 206 -8.19 -2.65 -0.70
CA ILE A 206 -7.78 -2.90 -2.09
C ILE A 206 -7.24 -1.61 -2.70
N ALA A 207 -7.94 -0.49 -2.53
CA ALA A 207 -7.50 0.77 -3.07
C ALA A 207 -6.19 1.28 -2.44
N LEU A 208 -6.03 1.10 -1.12
CA LEU A 208 -4.79 1.43 -0.43
C LEU A 208 -3.63 0.53 -0.86
N ASN A 209 -3.85 -0.76 -1.08
CA ASN A 209 -2.85 -1.67 -1.67
C ASN A 209 -2.44 -1.20 -3.08
N ALA A 210 -3.41 -0.77 -3.89
CA ALA A 210 -3.16 -0.10 -5.16
C ALA A 210 -2.30 1.17 -4.98
N MET A 211 -2.61 2.02 -4.00
CA MET A 211 -1.77 3.21 -3.70
C MET A 211 -0.37 2.88 -3.20
N LEU A 212 -0.07 1.63 -2.87
CA LEU A 212 1.29 1.19 -2.57
C LEU A 212 1.98 0.72 -3.84
N ASP A 213 1.35 -0.21 -4.57
CA ASP A 213 1.84 -0.67 -5.86
C ASP A 213 0.73 -1.45 -6.62
N LEU A 214 0.76 -1.42 -7.97
CA LEU A 214 -0.10 -2.25 -8.83
C LEU A 214 0.09 -3.74 -8.57
N HIS A 215 1.28 -4.18 -8.16
CA HIS A 215 1.56 -5.56 -7.77
C HIS A 215 0.67 -5.99 -6.60
N PHE A 216 0.43 -5.12 -5.61
CA PHE A 216 -0.43 -5.45 -4.46
C PHE A 216 -1.92 -5.42 -4.81
N LEU A 217 -2.32 -4.63 -5.80
CA LEU A 217 -3.65 -4.74 -6.39
C LEU A 217 -3.84 -6.11 -7.05
N LEU A 218 -2.85 -6.57 -7.83
CA LEU A 218 -2.87 -7.89 -8.46
C LEU A 218 -2.92 -9.01 -7.41
N LEU A 219 -2.07 -8.95 -6.38
CA LEU A 219 -2.05 -9.93 -5.28
C LEU A 219 -3.37 -9.95 -4.51
N SER A 220 -3.99 -8.79 -4.29
CA SER A 220 -5.34 -8.71 -3.70
C SER A 220 -6.36 -9.44 -4.58
N GLY A 221 -6.30 -9.26 -5.90
CA GLY A 221 -7.12 -10.00 -6.86
C GLY A 221 -6.88 -11.51 -6.82
N MET A 222 -5.63 -11.95 -6.67
CA MET A 222 -5.28 -13.36 -6.52
C MET A 222 -5.86 -13.97 -5.24
N ILE A 223 -5.86 -13.24 -4.12
CA ILE A 223 -6.50 -13.68 -2.87
C ILE A 223 -8.01 -13.84 -3.07
N VAL A 224 -8.66 -12.88 -3.73
CA VAL A 224 -10.09 -12.96 -4.05
C VAL A 224 -10.37 -14.19 -4.93
N ALA A 225 -9.59 -14.37 -6.00
CA ALA A 225 -9.75 -15.48 -6.93
C ALA A 225 -9.57 -16.83 -6.22
N ALA A 226 -8.51 -17.00 -5.42
CA ALA A 226 -8.26 -18.22 -4.67
C ALA A 226 -9.39 -18.54 -3.68
N PHE A 227 -9.91 -17.53 -2.97
CA PHE A 227 -11.02 -17.71 -2.04
C PHE A 227 -12.33 -18.06 -2.73
N LEU A 228 -12.64 -17.42 -3.87
CA LEU A 228 -13.82 -17.72 -4.66
C LEU A 228 -13.75 -19.13 -5.23
N LEU A 229 -12.58 -19.52 -5.79
CA LEU A 229 -12.35 -20.89 -6.24
C LEU A 229 -12.58 -21.90 -5.11
N TYR A 230 -11.95 -21.70 -3.94
CA TYR A 230 -12.17 -22.54 -2.76
C TYR A 230 -13.66 -22.60 -2.37
N SER A 231 -14.35 -21.46 -2.36
CA SER A 231 -15.75 -21.36 -1.95
C SER A 231 -16.71 -22.00 -2.96
N VAL A 232 -16.38 -22.01 -4.26
CA VAL A 232 -17.12 -22.76 -5.28
C VAL A 232 -17.04 -24.26 -5.02
N PHE A 233 -15.95 -24.80 -4.48
CA PHE A 233 -15.88 -26.23 -4.19
C PHE A 233 -16.40 -26.59 -2.79
N ALA A 234 -16.14 -25.75 -1.79
CA ALA A 234 -16.46 -26.06 -0.41
C ALA A 234 -17.85 -25.58 0.04
N GLN A 235 -18.31 -24.41 -0.43
CA GLN A 235 -19.46 -23.70 0.16
C GLN A 235 -20.22 -22.82 -0.86
N LYS A 236 -20.67 -23.39 -1.99
CA LYS A 236 -21.33 -22.64 -3.09
C LYS A 236 -22.48 -21.73 -2.62
N SER A 237 -23.35 -22.23 -1.74
CA SER A 237 -24.53 -21.49 -1.27
C SER A 237 -24.19 -20.27 -0.41
N ALA A 238 -23.01 -20.23 0.20
CA ALA A 238 -22.56 -19.10 1.02
C ALA A 238 -22.18 -17.87 0.18
N ILE A 239 -21.63 -18.08 -1.03
CA ILE A 239 -21.15 -17.01 -1.92
C ILE A 239 -22.17 -16.59 -3.00
N LEU A 240 -23.19 -17.41 -3.28
CA LEU A 240 -24.22 -17.08 -4.28
C LEU A 240 -25.46 -16.39 -3.69
N ASN A 241 -25.43 -16.03 -2.40
CA ASN A 241 -26.51 -15.26 -1.78
C ASN A 241 -26.45 -13.78 -2.22
N LYS A 242 -27.61 -13.18 -2.49
CA LYS A 242 -27.79 -11.74 -2.76
C LYS A 242 -27.00 -10.84 -1.80
N THR A 243 -26.98 -11.14 -0.50
CA THR A 243 -26.24 -10.35 0.49
C THR A 243 -24.73 -10.36 0.22
N TYR A 244 -24.16 -11.51 -0.12
CA TYR A 244 -22.73 -11.61 -0.45
C TYR A 244 -22.43 -10.85 -1.74
N LEU A 245 -23.26 -11.02 -2.77
CA LEU A 245 -23.09 -10.33 -4.07
C LEU A 245 -23.14 -8.81 -3.92
N VAL A 246 -24.08 -8.28 -3.12
CA VAL A 246 -24.15 -6.84 -2.82
C VAL A 246 -22.88 -6.36 -2.12
N ARG A 247 -22.39 -7.10 -1.13
CA ARG A 247 -21.15 -6.75 -0.42
C ARG A 247 -19.94 -6.79 -1.33
N PHE A 248 -19.84 -7.81 -2.18
CA PHE A 248 -18.79 -7.93 -3.17
C PHE A 248 -18.83 -6.75 -4.14
N PHE A 249 -20.02 -6.37 -4.62
CA PHE A 249 -20.19 -5.20 -5.47
C PHE A 249 -19.79 -3.89 -4.77
N VAL A 250 -20.18 -3.70 -3.51
CA VAL A 250 -19.76 -2.53 -2.70
C VAL A 250 -18.24 -2.47 -2.55
N MET A 251 -17.58 -3.61 -2.33
CA MET A 251 -16.12 -3.68 -2.26
C MET A 251 -15.47 -3.27 -3.58
N ILE A 252 -15.94 -3.80 -4.71
CA ILE A 252 -15.42 -3.47 -6.04
C ILE A 252 -15.67 -2.01 -6.39
N LEU A 253 -16.86 -1.47 -6.10
CA LEU A 253 -17.15 -0.06 -6.31
C LEU A 253 -16.25 0.85 -5.46
N GLY A 254 -16.05 0.52 -4.18
CA GLY A 254 -15.16 1.25 -3.30
C GLY A 254 -13.71 1.24 -3.80
N ALA A 255 -13.25 0.07 -4.26
CA ALA A 255 -11.92 -0.09 -4.84
C ALA A 255 -11.77 0.69 -6.16
N GLY A 256 -12.78 0.63 -7.05
CA GLY A 256 -12.75 1.29 -8.35
C GLY A 256 -12.77 2.81 -8.27
N LEU A 257 -13.55 3.39 -7.36
CA LEU A 257 -13.64 4.84 -7.18
C LEU A 257 -12.29 5.44 -6.73
N ILE A 258 -11.67 4.82 -5.71
CA ILE A 258 -10.39 5.29 -5.17
C ILE A 258 -9.25 4.93 -6.13
N GLY A 259 -9.26 3.72 -6.67
CA GLY A 259 -8.25 3.26 -7.64
C GLY A 259 -8.22 4.11 -8.90
N PHE A 260 -9.37 4.58 -9.40
CA PHE A 260 -9.42 5.48 -10.55
C PHE A 260 -8.74 6.83 -10.28
N VAL A 261 -8.92 7.40 -9.09
CA VAL A 261 -8.27 8.66 -8.71
C VAL A 261 -6.75 8.48 -8.64
N VAL A 262 -6.30 7.38 -8.06
CA VAL A 262 -4.87 7.08 -7.85
C VAL A 262 -4.16 6.75 -9.16
N TYR A 263 -4.80 5.98 -10.04
CA TYR A 263 -4.23 5.57 -11.32
C TYR A 263 -4.75 6.36 -12.51
N TYR A 264 -5.33 7.54 -12.27
CA TYR A 264 -5.71 8.43 -13.35
C TYR A 264 -4.52 8.71 -14.27
N GLN A 265 -3.32 8.92 -13.70
CA GLN A 265 -2.08 9.13 -14.48
C GLN A 265 -1.73 7.95 -15.39
N THR A 266 -1.85 6.71 -14.88
CA THR A 266 -1.54 5.50 -15.64
C THR A 266 -2.62 5.24 -16.69
N PHE A 267 -3.88 5.43 -16.34
CA PHE A 267 -5.00 5.37 -17.27
C PHE A 267 -4.84 6.42 -18.39
N TYR A 268 -4.47 7.65 -18.03
CA TYR A 268 -4.19 8.72 -18.98
C TYR A 268 -3.04 8.32 -19.92
N GLY A 269 -1.95 7.75 -19.39
CA GLY A 269 -0.88 7.19 -20.20
C GLY A 269 -1.35 6.08 -21.14
N LEU A 270 -2.18 5.15 -20.67
CA LEU A 270 -2.72 4.06 -21.51
C LEU A 270 -3.58 4.58 -22.66
N VAL A 271 -4.37 5.62 -22.43
CA VAL A 271 -5.32 6.15 -23.42
C VAL A 271 -4.69 7.19 -24.35
N PHE A 272 -3.82 8.04 -23.82
CA PHE A 272 -3.34 9.26 -24.48
C PHE A 272 -1.82 9.31 -24.68
N ALA A 273 -1.02 8.37 -24.17
CA ALA A 273 0.40 8.38 -24.49
C ALA A 273 0.56 8.17 -26.01
N PRO A 274 1.21 9.11 -26.72
CA PRO A 274 1.47 8.91 -28.14
C PRO A 274 2.29 7.64 -28.29
N SER A 275 1.75 6.64 -28.98
CA SER A 275 2.55 5.48 -29.32
C SER A 275 3.76 5.95 -30.13
N PRO A 276 4.94 5.34 -29.98
CA PRO A 276 6.08 5.66 -30.84
C PRO A 276 5.70 5.65 -32.33
N LEU A 277 4.77 4.75 -32.71
CA LEU A 277 4.16 4.68 -34.04
C LEU A 277 3.27 5.89 -34.38
N GLY A 278 2.49 6.42 -33.44
CA GLY A 278 1.66 7.61 -33.62
C GLY A 278 2.46 8.90 -33.71
N ALA A 279 3.53 9.04 -32.92
CA ALA A 279 4.46 10.16 -33.03
C ALA A 279 5.21 10.13 -34.37
N THR A 280 5.67 8.94 -34.79
CA THR A 280 6.35 8.75 -36.09
C THR A 280 5.40 9.02 -37.26
N ALA A 281 4.14 8.54 -37.18
CA ALA A 281 3.10 8.79 -38.18
C ALA A 281 2.71 10.27 -38.26
N ALA A 282 2.59 10.95 -37.11
CA ALA A 282 2.34 12.39 -37.07
C ALA A 282 3.51 13.18 -37.69
N SER A 283 4.77 12.79 -37.43
CA SER A 283 5.92 13.44 -38.04
C SER A 283 6.07 13.16 -39.54
N THR A 284 5.69 11.96 -40.01
CA THR A 284 5.68 11.65 -41.46
C THR A 284 4.55 12.37 -42.19
N LEU A 285 3.38 12.51 -41.58
CA LEU A 285 2.24 13.22 -42.14
C LEU A 285 2.40 14.75 -42.09
N ALA A 286 3.14 15.29 -41.10
CA ALA A 286 3.45 16.71 -41.02
C ALA A 286 4.51 17.17 -42.04
N HIS A 287 5.36 16.24 -42.52
CA HIS A 287 6.42 16.53 -43.49
C HIS A 287 6.46 15.50 -44.63
N PRO A 288 5.48 15.50 -45.56
CA PRO A 288 5.40 14.51 -46.64
C PRO A 288 6.51 14.61 -47.69
N HIS A 289 7.39 15.62 -47.63
CA HIS A 289 8.38 15.92 -48.68
C HIS A 289 9.85 15.92 -48.25
N ARG A 290 10.20 15.24 -47.16
CA ARG A 290 11.62 14.95 -46.85
C ARG A 290 11.90 13.46 -47.02
N SER A 291 12.06 13.05 -48.28
CA SER A 291 12.80 11.84 -48.65
C SER A 291 14.32 12.12 -48.58
N PRO A 292 15.15 11.09 -48.31
CA PRO A 292 16.55 11.20 -47.88
C PRO A 292 17.48 11.93 -48.87
#